data_AF-A0A848WBZ3-F1
#
_entry.id   AF-A0A848WBZ3-F1
#
_cell.length_a   1.000
_cell.length_b   1.000
_cell.length_c   1.000
_cell.angle_alpha   90.00
_cell.angle_beta   90.00
_cell.angle_gamma   90.00
#
_symmetry.space_group_name_H-M   'P 1'
#
loop_
_entity.id
_entity.type
_entity.pdbx_description
1 polymer ?
#
loop_
_entity_poly.entity_id
_entity_poly.type
_entity_poly.pdbx_seq_one_letter_code
_entity_poly.pdbx_strand_id
1 'polypeptide(L)'
;MKMPIQAALSCAVPALRNWQRASALSLICCVLAAQLFALPAAAKPLAQNASAEHIRALHADASQKAWRLVYRSQDQSFIEFVIWQDYAKLTRANISAILDFKWKRVIQVSDDGDRYFHSSLHKLVGFRDLEYQHRVRTSKALDDLNEIKTAAREILDPFWRASDLGFMRAPVSLLGAEIENQTNGGITLTYDGETAFEFRPAVEELGDRHNATFYRTLRHMLAIHPSGLNLMAEQGHPPALLKFKQWHVGELREEIWSLETAEQLNLAYPLRQESRPDIQLLIDRSGLSPAFLDRFMPILRDVVSEEYKAEFSGWEDYRKLPETLISDGQQFDGGMLLIDYMIRYGVCQHSLPTCGEAQALLRSAGSDTKLQTYFAGFSTARKDPDAAIAMWQNLDRKGSRFGYMVDLALGNAYEPEFIRTSTGGRPQDISRLSDRILDHFDTAFRGNPLNSSVYKDIG
;
A
#
# COMPACT_ATOMS: atom_id res chain seq x y z
N MET A 1 -31.66 -66.43 50.30
CA MET A 1 -32.46 -66.69 49.08
C MET A 1 -31.66 -66.15 47.89
N LYS A 2 -31.18 -67.07 47.04
CA LYS A 2 -30.74 -66.93 45.63
C LYS A 2 -29.85 -65.73 45.20
N MET A 3 -28.60 -66.07 44.84
CA MET A 3 -27.84 -65.51 43.70
C MET A 3 -28.66 -65.59 42.38
N PRO A 4 -28.38 -64.84 41.29
CA PRO A 4 -27.06 -64.66 40.62
C PRO A 4 -26.74 -63.17 40.27
N ILE A 5 -25.52 -62.64 40.07
CA ILE A 5 -24.30 -63.05 39.31
C ILE A 5 -24.60 -63.73 37.97
N GLN A 6 -24.84 -62.95 36.91
CA GLN A 6 -24.44 -63.21 35.51
C GLN A 6 -25.20 -62.28 34.55
N ALA A 7 -24.73 -61.04 34.39
CA ALA A 7 -25.13 -60.18 33.24
C ALA A 7 -24.20 -58.99 32.95
N ALA A 8 -23.12 -58.78 33.72
CA ALA A 8 -22.32 -57.54 33.62
C ALA A 8 -20.84 -57.75 33.22
N LEU A 9 -20.47 -58.91 32.68
CA LEU A 9 -19.06 -59.24 32.36
C LEU A 9 -18.83 -59.89 30.98
N SER A 10 -19.66 -59.59 29.98
CA SER A 10 -19.46 -60.08 28.60
C SER A 10 -19.26 -59.01 27.51
N CYS A 11 -19.06 -57.73 27.86
CA CYS A 11 -18.82 -56.67 26.86
C CYS A 11 -17.47 -55.94 26.99
N ALA A 12 -16.59 -56.32 27.92
CA ALA A 12 -15.39 -55.54 28.25
C ALA A 12 -14.05 -56.12 27.75
N VAL A 13 -14.04 -56.90 26.66
CA VAL A 13 -12.80 -57.53 26.13
C VAL A 13 -12.48 -57.22 24.65
N PRO A 14 -13.40 -56.75 23.78
CA PRO A 14 -13.00 -56.23 22.46
C PRO A 14 -12.46 -54.79 22.49
N ALA A 15 -12.71 -54.02 23.55
CA ALA A 15 -12.43 -52.57 23.58
C ALA A 15 -10.95 -52.20 23.87
N LEU A 16 -10.14 -53.11 24.42
CA LEU A 16 -8.75 -52.83 24.80
C LEU A 16 -7.70 -53.19 23.75
N ARG A 17 -8.06 -53.97 22.71
CA ARG A 17 -7.17 -54.27 21.57
C ARG A 17 -7.26 -53.24 20.43
N ASN A 18 -8.35 -52.48 20.33
CA ASN A 18 -8.50 -51.40 19.35
C ASN A 18 -7.84 -50.09 19.82
N TRP A 19 -7.63 -49.90 21.12
CA TRP A 19 -7.00 -48.69 21.67
C TRP A 19 -5.47 -48.64 21.45
N GLN A 20 -4.79 -49.79 21.42
CA GLN A 20 -3.34 -49.86 21.16
C GLN A 20 -2.98 -49.74 19.65
N ARG A 21 -3.89 -50.13 18.75
CA ARG A 21 -3.72 -49.91 17.30
C ARG A 21 -4.09 -48.48 16.87
N ALA A 22 -5.08 -47.87 17.53
CA ALA A 22 -5.44 -46.47 17.31
C ALA A 22 -4.35 -45.49 17.78
N SER A 23 -3.59 -45.82 18.83
CA SER A 23 -2.51 -44.96 19.34
C SER A 23 -1.23 -45.01 18.47
N ALA A 24 -0.89 -46.15 17.86
CA ALA A 24 0.22 -46.22 16.91
C ALA A 24 -0.10 -45.52 15.57
N LEU A 25 -1.33 -45.67 15.05
CA LEU A 25 -1.79 -44.93 13.86
C LEU A 25 -1.95 -43.42 14.12
N SER A 26 -2.42 -43.03 15.31
CA SER A 26 -2.47 -41.62 15.71
C SER A 26 -1.09 -41.02 15.85
N LEU A 27 -0.08 -41.75 16.34
CA LEU A 27 1.29 -41.24 16.44
C LEU A 27 1.94 -41.10 15.06
N ILE A 28 1.73 -42.06 14.15
CA ILE A 28 2.22 -42.02 12.76
C ILE A 28 1.51 -40.90 11.98
N CYS A 29 0.19 -40.71 12.15
CA CYS A 29 -0.54 -39.58 11.58
C CYS A 29 -0.12 -38.24 12.20
N CYS A 30 0.23 -38.16 13.48
CA CYS A 30 0.74 -36.93 14.10
C CYS A 30 2.18 -36.61 13.64
N VAL A 31 3.03 -37.60 13.39
CA VAL A 31 4.40 -37.38 12.87
C VAL A 31 4.37 -37.04 11.38
N LEU A 32 3.50 -37.67 10.57
CA LEU A 32 3.28 -37.30 9.17
C LEU A 32 2.55 -35.96 9.03
N ALA A 33 1.60 -35.65 9.92
CA ALA A 33 0.99 -34.32 9.98
C ALA A 33 2.00 -33.26 10.47
N ALA A 34 2.91 -33.57 11.40
CA ALA A 34 3.97 -32.65 11.80
C ALA A 34 4.98 -32.37 10.69
N GLN A 35 5.16 -33.28 9.72
CA GLN A 35 5.94 -33.01 8.51
C GLN A 35 5.14 -32.26 7.42
N LEU A 36 3.81 -32.41 7.38
CA LEU A 36 2.92 -31.63 6.51
C LEU A 36 2.60 -30.22 7.06
N PHE A 37 2.79 -30.02 8.38
CA PHE A 37 2.68 -28.74 9.08
C PHE A 37 4.04 -28.26 9.62
N ALA A 38 5.14 -28.74 9.04
CA ALA A 38 6.33 -27.90 8.95
C ALA A 38 5.93 -26.75 8.01
N LEU A 39 5.19 -25.78 8.56
CA LEU A 39 5.04 -24.47 7.96
C LEU A 39 6.46 -24.09 7.56
N PRO A 40 6.74 -23.87 6.26
CA PRO A 40 8.08 -23.49 5.85
C PRO A 40 8.46 -22.35 6.77
N ALA A 41 9.50 -22.57 7.60
CA ALA A 41 9.93 -21.64 8.62
C ALA A 41 9.89 -20.27 7.97
N ALA A 42 8.93 -19.44 8.40
CA ALA A 42 8.46 -18.29 7.62
C ALA A 42 9.71 -17.59 7.09
N ALA A 43 9.92 -17.68 5.76
CA ALA A 43 11.20 -17.35 5.16
C ALA A 43 11.57 -15.98 5.71
N LYS A 44 12.70 -15.89 6.42
CA LYS A 44 13.08 -14.65 7.10
C LYS A 44 12.92 -13.52 6.10
N PRO A 45 12.21 -12.43 6.44
CA PRO A 45 11.99 -11.36 5.51
C PRO A 45 13.35 -10.91 4.97
N LEU A 46 13.48 -10.90 3.64
CA LEU A 46 14.69 -10.43 2.97
C LEU A 46 15.06 -9.04 3.52
N ALA A 47 16.20 -8.94 4.20
CA ALA A 47 16.70 -7.71 4.81
C ALA A 47 16.94 -6.65 3.72
N GLN A 48 16.73 -5.37 4.01
CA GLN A 48 16.85 -4.28 3.02
C GLN A 48 18.27 -4.10 2.47
N ASN A 49 19.28 -4.58 3.20
CA ASN A 49 20.69 -4.59 2.80
C ASN A 49 21.15 -5.94 2.23
N ALA A 50 20.22 -6.87 1.94
CA ALA A 50 20.57 -8.15 1.34
C ALA A 50 21.31 -7.93 0.03
N SER A 51 22.45 -8.61 -0.16
CA SER A 51 23.30 -8.47 -1.35
C SER A 51 22.59 -8.92 -2.63
N ALA A 52 23.03 -8.41 -3.78
CA ALA A 52 22.47 -8.81 -5.07
C ALA A 52 22.65 -10.31 -5.32
N GLU A 53 23.78 -10.89 -4.91
CA GLU A 53 24.00 -12.33 -4.92
C GLU A 53 22.94 -13.09 -4.11
N HIS A 54 22.65 -12.65 -2.88
CA HIS A 54 21.63 -13.29 -2.05
C HIS A 54 20.24 -13.19 -2.68
N ILE A 55 19.89 -12.03 -3.23
CA ILE A 55 18.62 -11.84 -3.94
C ILE A 55 18.56 -12.77 -5.16
N ARG A 56 19.60 -12.80 -5.98
CA ARG A 56 19.69 -13.67 -7.15
C ARG A 56 19.54 -15.14 -6.79
N ALA A 57 20.17 -15.60 -5.71
CA ALA A 57 20.11 -17.00 -5.26
C ALA A 57 18.70 -17.44 -4.84
N LEU A 58 17.79 -16.51 -4.54
CA LEU A 58 16.36 -16.82 -4.33
C LEU A 58 15.64 -17.20 -5.63
N HIS A 59 16.27 -16.92 -6.78
CA HIS A 59 15.88 -17.33 -8.10
C HIS A 59 16.84 -18.42 -8.56
N ALA A 60 16.35 -19.43 -9.28
CA ALA A 60 17.25 -20.46 -9.81
C ALA A 60 18.31 -19.78 -10.70
N ASP A 61 19.59 -20.12 -10.50
CA ASP A 61 20.73 -19.54 -11.26
C ASP A 61 20.66 -19.81 -12.78
N ALA A 62 19.82 -20.75 -13.20
CA ALA A 62 19.62 -21.08 -14.60
C ALA A 62 18.78 -20.03 -15.33
N SER A 63 19.15 -19.74 -16.58
CA SER A 63 18.33 -18.97 -17.51
C SER A 63 16.93 -19.56 -17.61
N GLN A 64 15.92 -18.69 -17.52
CA GLN A 64 14.52 -19.04 -17.58
C GLN A 64 13.87 -18.43 -18.82
N LYS A 65 12.84 -19.10 -19.33
CA LYS A 65 12.03 -18.60 -20.44
C LYS A 65 11.32 -17.31 -20.04
N ALA A 66 11.58 -16.25 -20.79
CA ALA A 66 11.02 -14.91 -20.60
C ALA A 66 10.45 -14.37 -21.92
N TRP A 67 9.53 -13.42 -21.81
CA TRP A 67 9.07 -12.60 -22.93
C TRP A 67 9.69 -11.23 -22.84
N ARG A 68 10.27 -10.75 -23.94
CA ARG A 68 10.72 -9.38 -24.12
C ARG A 68 9.73 -8.66 -25.01
N LEU A 69 9.06 -7.66 -24.46
CA LEU A 69 8.10 -6.81 -25.16
C LEU A 69 8.68 -5.39 -25.20
N VAL A 70 8.86 -4.84 -26.40
CA VAL A 70 9.33 -3.47 -26.59
C VAL A 70 8.21 -2.65 -27.19
N TYR A 71 7.85 -1.56 -26.52
CA TYR A 71 6.84 -0.61 -26.93
C TYR A 71 7.48 0.72 -27.31
N ARG A 72 6.81 1.41 -28.23
CA ARG A 72 7.01 2.82 -28.57
C ARG A 72 5.88 3.65 -27.99
N SER A 73 6.19 4.66 -27.18
CA SER A 73 5.20 5.66 -26.76
C SER A 73 5.03 6.76 -27.82
N GLN A 74 3.97 7.55 -27.71
CA GLN A 74 3.64 8.64 -28.64
C GLN A 74 4.79 9.64 -28.84
N ASP A 75 5.53 9.94 -27.76
CA ASP A 75 6.73 10.80 -27.74
C ASP A 75 7.99 10.13 -28.32
N GLN A 76 7.85 8.94 -28.91
CA GLN A 76 8.91 8.10 -29.47
C GLN A 76 9.86 7.46 -28.45
N SER A 77 9.60 7.61 -27.15
CA SER A 77 10.36 6.92 -26.10
C SER A 77 10.13 5.41 -26.15
N PHE A 78 11.16 4.65 -25.75
CA PHE A 78 11.07 3.20 -25.64
C PHE A 78 10.64 2.77 -24.24
N ILE A 79 9.80 1.74 -24.19
CA ILE A 79 9.37 1.08 -22.97
C ILE A 79 9.59 -0.42 -23.15
N GLU A 80 10.44 -1.01 -22.33
CA GLU A 80 10.77 -2.43 -22.40
C GLU A 80 10.23 -3.16 -21.18
N PHE A 81 9.48 -4.23 -21.43
CA PHE A 81 9.13 -5.23 -20.42
C PHE A 81 9.87 -6.53 -20.71
N VAL A 82 10.54 -7.07 -19.71
CA VAL A 82 11.04 -8.44 -19.74
C VAL A 82 10.32 -9.24 -18.66
N ILE A 83 9.54 -10.23 -19.06
CA ILE A 83 8.52 -10.89 -18.24
C ILE A 83 8.92 -12.34 -18.05
N TRP A 84 9.16 -12.74 -16.81
CA TRP A 84 9.28 -14.14 -16.38
C TRP A 84 7.95 -14.60 -15.78
N GLN A 85 7.91 -15.84 -15.29
CA GLN A 85 6.67 -16.38 -14.69
C GLN A 85 6.27 -15.67 -13.41
N ASP A 86 7.24 -15.26 -12.60
CA ASP A 86 7.02 -14.76 -11.22
C ASP A 86 7.46 -13.30 -11.00
N TYR A 87 8.13 -12.70 -11.98
CA TYR A 87 8.68 -11.36 -11.89
C TYR A 87 8.81 -10.72 -13.27
N ALA A 88 8.86 -9.40 -13.33
CA ALA A 88 9.10 -8.65 -14.56
C ALA A 88 10.09 -7.52 -14.31
N LYS A 89 10.95 -7.26 -15.30
CA LYS A 89 11.74 -6.03 -15.39
C LYS A 89 11.02 -5.05 -16.31
N LEU A 90 10.91 -3.81 -15.86
CA LEU A 90 10.51 -2.66 -16.68
C LEU A 90 11.70 -1.72 -16.85
N THR A 91 11.90 -1.24 -18.06
CA THR A 91 12.81 -0.12 -18.38
C THR A 91 12.06 0.92 -19.20
N ARG A 92 11.96 2.16 -18.70
CA ARG A 92 11.36 3.32 -19.39
C ARG A 92 12.07 4.59 -18.95
N ALA A 93 12.66 5.34 -19.89
CA ALA A 93 13.39 6.58 -19.60
C ALA A 93 14.32 6.41 -18.37
N ASN A 94 14.09 7.17 -17.30
CA ASN A 94 14.90 7.17 -16.06
C ASN A 94 14.43 6.12 -15.02
N ILE A 95 13.56 5.19 -15.41
CA ILE A 95 12.99 4.16 -14.55
C ILE A 95 13.50 2.80 -15.03
N SER A 96 14.27 2.13 -14.18
CA SER A 96 14.52 0.69 -14.29
C SER A 96 14.12 0.02 -12.97
N ALA A 97 13.19 -0.93 -13.04
CA ALA A 97 12.65 -1.60 -11.88
C ALA A 97 12.34 -3.08 -12.17
N ILE A 98 12.53 -3.93 -11.16
CA ILE A 98 12.13 -5.33 -11.17
C ILE A 98 10.99 -5.48 -10.16
N LEU A 99 9.83 -5.94 -10.62
CA LEU A 99 8.71 -6.30 -9.77
C LEU A 99 8.74 -7.81 -9.56
N ASP A 100 9.01 -8.23 -8.34
CA ASP A 100 9.11 -9.63 -7.95
C ASP A 100 7.89 -10.03 -7.13
N PHE A 101 6.98 -10.78 -7.74
CA PHE A 101 5.72 -11.15 -7.12
C PHE A 101 5.82 -12.38 -6.23
N LYS A 102 6.81 -13.24 -6.46
CA LYS A 102 7.06 -14.43 -5.65
C LYS A 102 7.61 -14.04 -4.27
N TRP A 103 8.60 -13.15 -4.25
CA TRP A 103 9.21 -12.65 -3.02
C TRP A 103 8.60 -11.33 -2.54
N LYS A 104 7.61 -10.81 -3.28
CA LYS A 104 6.85 -9.60 -2.98
C LYS A 104 7.78 -8.39 -2.79
N ARG A 105 8.69 -8.18 -3.74
CA ARG A 105 9.66 -7.09 -3.73
C ARG A 105 9.51 -6.18 -4.95
N VAL A 106 9.90 -4.92 -4.78
CA VAL A 106 10.19 -4.00 -5.88
C VAL A 106 11.65 -3.62 -5.75
N ILE A 107 12.42 -3.83 -6.81
CA ILE A 107 13.84 -3.55 -6.88
C ILE A 107 14.05 -2.47 -7.93
N GLN A 108 14.34 -1.26 -7.49
CA GLN A 108 14.77 -0.19 -8.38
C GLN A 108 16.25 -0.39 -8.69
N VAL A 109 16.64 -0.23 -9.96
CA VAL A 109 18.01 -0.40 -10.43
C VAL A 109 18.45 0.92 -11.08
N SER A 110 19.67 1.37 -10.82
CA SER A 110 20.25 2.54 -11.48
C SER A 110 20.45 2.31 -12.98
N ASP A 111 20.59 3.39 -13.74
CA ASP A 111 20.64 3.31 -15.20
C ASP A 111 21.89 2.56 -15.71
N ASP A 112 23.00 2.65 -14.96
CA ASP A 112 24.23 1.88 -15.21
C ASP A 112 24.09 0.39 -14.82
N GLY A 113 23.12 0.03 -13.97
CA GLY A 113 22.93 -1.30 -13.42
C GLY A 113 23.76 -1.61 -12.16
N ASP A 114 24.57 -0.68 -11.68
CA ASP A 114 25.57 -0.94 -10.63
C ASP A 114 24.99 -0.79 -9.21
N ARG A 115 23.86 -0.12 -9.08
CA ARG A 115 23.20 0.16 -7.80
C ARG A 115 21.76 -0.32 -7.83
N TYR A 116 21.27 -0.76 -6.69
CA TYR A 116 19.85 -1.07 -6.54
C TYR A 116 19.33 -0.68 -5.17
N PHE A 117 18.03 -0.46 -5.12
CA PHE A 117 17.28 -0.33 -3.88
C PHE A 117 16.13 -1.31 -3.94
N HIS A 118 15.91 -2.09 -2.88
CA HIS A 118 14.74 -2.96 -2.83
C HIS A 118 13.85 -2.67 -1.63
N SER A 119 12.56 -2.88 -1.83
CA SER A 119 11.53 -2.67 -0.82
C SER A 119 10.43 -3.70 -0.95
N SER A 120 9.60 -3.82 0.09
CA SER A 120 8.42 -4.70 0.09
C SER A 120 7.35 -4.16 -0.86
N LEU A 121 6.83 -5.01 -1.74
CA LEU A 121 5.70 -4.71 -2.64
C LEU A 121 4.44 -4.34 -1.84
N HIS A 122 4.30 -4.82 -0.60
CA HIS A 122 3.17 -4.45 0.26
C HIS A 122 3.15 -2.96 0.60
N LYS A 123 4.30 -2.26 0.58
CA LYS A 123 4.36 -0.81 0.78
C LYS A 123 3.52 -0.08 -0.28
N LEU A 124 3.56 -0.54 -1.54
CA LEU A 124 2.74 0.04 -2.61
C LEU A 124 1.24 -0.20 -2.37
N VAL A 125 0.87 -1.39 -1.89
CA VAL A 125 -0.53 -1.73 -1.62
C VAL A 125 -1.08 -0.91 -0.46
N GLY A 126 -0.35 -0.85 0.66
CA GLY A 126 -0.75 -0.06 1.83
C GLY A 126 -0.84 1.44 1.52
N PHE A 127 0.15 1.97 0.80
CA PHE A 127 0.13 3.38 0.36
C PHE A 127 -1.08 3.68 -0.53
N ARG A 128 -1.37 2.84 -1.54
CA ARG A 128 -2.53 3.03 -2.43
C ARG A 128 -3.85 2.99 -1.68
N ASP A 129 -4.00 2.13 -0.68
CA ASP A 129 -5.22 2.07 0.13
C ASP A 129 -5.38 3.32 1.00
N LEU A 130 -4.32 3.79 1.64
CA LEU A 130 -4.33 5.03 2.42
C LEU A 130 -4.64 6.25 1.55
N GLU A 131 -3.99 6.35 0.39
CA GLU A 131 -4.20 7.42 -0.59
C GLU A 131 -5.64 7.39 -1.14
N TYR A 132 -6.18 6.20 -1.42
CA TYR A 132 -7.58 6.05 -1.81
C TYR A 132 -8.51 6.62 -0.74
N GLN A 133 -8.32 6.22 0.53
CA GLN A 133 -9.13 6.71 1.65
C GLN A 133 -8.96 8.21 1.88
N HIS A 134 -7.76 8.75 1.64
CA HIS A 134 -7.50 10.19 1.72
C HIS A 134 -8.33 10.93 0.66
N ARG A 135 -8.21 10.54 -0.61
CA ARG A 135 -8.97 11.15 -1.71
C ARG A 135 -10.49 11.04 -1.55
N VAL A 136 -11.01 9.93 -0.99
CA VAL A 136 -12.44 9.80 -0.62
C VAL A 136 -12.84 10.90 0.37
N ARG A 137 -12.06 11.09 1.43
CA ARG A 137 -12.35 12.07 2.48
C ARG A 137 -12.25 13.50 1.95
N THR A 138 -11.22 13.77 1.15
CA THR A 138 -11.00 15.06 0.50
C THR A 138 -12.15 15.39 -0.45
N SER A 139 -12.55 14.46 -1.33
CA SER A 139 -13.72 14.61 -2.21
C SER A 139 -14.98 15.02 -1.45
N LYS A 140 -15.30 14.30 -0.37
CA LYS A 140 -16.47 14.61 0.45
C LYS A 140 -16.39 16.00 1.09
N ALA A 141 -15.22 16.36 1.62
CA ALA A 141 -15.03 17.68 2.23
C ALA A 141 -15.18 18.81 1.20
N LEU A 142 -14.75 18.58 -0.04
CA LEU A 142 -14.79 19.57 -1.11
C LEU A 142 -16.17 19.70 -1.75
N ASP A 143 -16.92 18.61 -1.90
CA ASP A 143 -18.32 18.68 -2.35
C ASP A 143 -19.21 19.44 -1.36
N ASP A 144 -18.93 19.32 -0.06
CA ASP A 144 -19.61 20.10 0.99
C ASP A 144 -19.32 21.61 0.88
N LEU A 145 -18.24 22.02 0.19
CA LEU A 145 -17.80 23.41 0.08
C LEU A 145 -18.24 24.12 -1.19
N ASN A 146 -18.83 23.41 -2.16
CA ASN A 146 -19.43 23.98 -3.38
C ASN A 146 -18.53 24.91 -4.23
N GLU A 147 -17.23 24.99 -3.95
CA GLU A 147 -16.32 26.02 -4.50
C GLU A 147 -15.31 25.52 -5.54
N ILE A 148 -15.39 24.26 -5.97
CA ILE A 148 -14.33 23.68 -6.80
C ILE A 148 -14.68 23.63 -8.28
N LYS A 149 -13.79 24.25 -9.06
CA LYS A 149 -13.72 24.20 -10.52
C LYS A 149 -13.58 22.76 -11.01
N THR A 150 -14.23 22.47 -12.14
CA THR A 150 -14.44 21.16 -12.78
C THR A 150 -13.24 20.21 -12.79
N ALA A 151 -12.01 20.72 -13.03
CA ALA A 151 -10.81 19.86 -13.16
C ALA A 151 -10.40 19.14 -11.86
N ALA A 152 -10.57 19.76 -10.69
CA ALA A 152 -10.25 19.10 -9.43
C ALA A 152 -11.34 18.08 -9.01
N ARG A 153 -12.55 18.19 -9.56
CA ARG A 153 -13.62 17.18 -9.37
C ARG A 153 -13.30 15.87 -10.08
N GLU A 154 -12.65 15.92 -11.24
CA GLU A 154 -12.33 14.71 -12.01
C GLU A 154 -11.23 13.85 -11.34
N ILE A 155 -10.24 14.45 -10.65
CA ILE A 155 -9.24 13.71 -9.83
C ILE A 155 -9.92 13.01 -8.63
N LEU A 156 -11.04 13.56 -8.20
CA LEU A 156 -11.83 13.09 -7.07
C LEU A 156 -12.95 12.13 -7.50
N ASP A 157 -13.17 11.94 -8.80
CA ASP A 157 -14.11 10.97 -9.32
C ASP A 157 -13.70 9.54 -8.92
N PRO A 158 -14.64 8.67 -8.47
CA PRO A 158 -14.32 7.32 -8.03
C PRO A 158 -13.64 6.45 -9.09
N PHE A 159 -14.04 6.58 -10.37
CA PHE A 159 -13.46 5.84 -11.48
C PHE A 159 -12.01 6.29 -11.71
N TRP A 160 -11.78 7.60 -11.87
CA TRP A 160 -10.43 8.12 -12.10
C TRP A 160 -9.49 7.89 -10.92
N ARG A 161 -9.99 7.96 -9.69
CA ARG A 161 -9.23 7.61 -8.48
C ARG A 161 -8.79 6.14 -8.50
N ALA A 162 -9.69 5.23 -8.87
CA ALA A 162 -9.37 3.81 -8.94
C ALA A 162 -8.37 3.51 -10.06
N SER A 163 -8.50 4.19 -11.20
CA SER A 163 -7.57 4.15 -12.33
C SER A 163 -6.18 4.63 -11.94
N ASP A 164 -6.05 5.83 -11.40
CA ASP A 164 -4.77 6.44 -11.01
C ASP A 164 -4.02 5.61 -9.97
N LEU A 165 -4.73 5.09 -8.97
CA LEU A 165 -4.11 4.29 -7.91
C LEU A 165 -3.90 2.82 -8.29
N GLY A 166 -4.48 2.35 -9.41
CA GLY A 166 -4.53 0.93 -9.75
C GLY A 166 -5.16 0.08 -8.64
N PHE A 167 -6.08 0.67 -7.87
CA PHE A 167 -6.65 0.12 -6.65
C PHE A 167 -8.15 0.40 -6.58
N MET A 168 -8.94 -0.62 -6.26
CA MET A 168 -10.39 -0.55 -6.20
C MET A 168 -10.89 -1.30 -4.97
N ARG A 169 -11.73 -0.65 -4.17
CA ARG A 169 -12.59 -1.33 -3.18
C ARG A 169 -13.96 -1.60 -3.81
N ALA A 170 -14.54 -2.76 -3.53
CA ALA A 170 -15.92 -3.04 -3.91
C ALA A 170 -16.85 -2.00 -3.25
N PRO A 171 -17.92 -1.54 -3.93
CA PRO A 171 -18.48 -2.04 -5.20
C PRO A 171 -18.13 -1.19 -6.44
N VAL A 172 -17.03 -0.43 -6.45
CA VAL A 172 -16.71 0.59 -7.47
C VAL A 172 -16.35 0.00 -8.86
N SER A 173 -16.69 -1.26 -9.16
CA SER A 173 -16.31 -1.90 -10.42
C SER A 173 -17.10 -1.34 -11.60
N LEU A 174 -16.50 -0.34 -12.28
CA LEU A 174 -16.94 0.23 -13.56
C LEU A 174 -18.29 0.96 -13.55
N LEU A 175 -18.73 1.49 -12.41
CA LEU A 175 -19.92 2.35 -12.37
C LEU A 175 -19.75 3.52 -13.35
N GLY A 176 -20.69 3.67 -14.29
CA GLY A 176 -20.68 4.74 -15.30
C GLY A 176 -19.79 4.49 -16.53
N ALA A 177 -19.05 3.38 -16.57
CA ALA A 177 -18.23 3.02 -17.73
C ALA A 177 -18.97 2.07 -18.69
N GLU A 178 -18.83 2.33 -19.98
CA GLU A 178 -19.34 1.50 -21.08
C GLU A 178 -18.18 0.72 -21.70
N ILE A 179 -18.40 -0.56 -22.00
CA ILE A 179 -17.39 -1.42 -22.64
C ILE A 179 -17.92 -1.84 -24.01
N GLU A 180 -17.12 -1.59 -25.04
CA GLU A 180 -17.36 -2.04 -26.40
C GLU A 180 -16.28 -3.04 -26.82
N ASN A 181 -16.71 -4.24 -27.23
CA ASN A 181 -15.81 -5.24 -27.81
C ASN A 181 -15.68 -4.98 -29.32
N GLN A 182 -14.44 -4.85 -29.79
CA GLN A 182 -14.13 -4.64 -31.19
C GLN A 182 -14.05 -5.97 -31.95
N THR A 183 -14.29 -5.94 -33.27
CA THR A 183 -14.25 -7.12 -34.14
C THR A 183 -12.89 -7.81 -34.22
N ASN A 184 -11.81 -7.10 -33.89
CA ASN A 184 -10.44 -7.61 -33.83
C ASN A 184 -10.05 -8.19 -32.46
N GLY A 185 -11.01 -8.40 -31.55
CA GLY A 185 -10.75 -8.82 -30.17
C GLY A 185 -10.25 -7.69 -29.24
N GLY A 186 -10.21 -6.46 -29.75
CA GLY A 186 -9.92 -5.27 -28.96
C GLY A 186 -11.06 -4.87 -28.03
N ILE A 187 -10.76 -3.99 -27.09
CA ILE A 187 -11.70 -3.50 -26.09
C ILE A 187 -11.57 -1.97 -26.04
N THR A 188 -12.69 -1.27 -26.16
CA THR A 188 -12.79 0.15 -25.85
C THR A 188 -13.57 0.31 -24.56
N LEU A 189 -13.05 1.10 -23.62
CA LEU A 189 -13.80 1.52 -22.44
C LEU A 189 -14.00 3.03 -22.46
N THR A 190 -15.27 3.42 -22.39
CA THR A 190 -15.73 4.81 -22.41
C THR A 190 -16.28 5.18 -21.03
N TYR A 191 -15.93 6.36 -20.51
CA TYR A 191 -16.45 6.90 -19.26
C TYR A 191 -16.90 8.34 -19.51
N ASP A 192 -18.13 8.69 -19.10
CA ASP A 192 -18.75 10.01 -19.37
C ASP A 192 -18.67 10.46 -20.84
N GLY A 193 -18.83 9.51 -21.77
CA GLY A 193 -18.79 9.77 -23.22
C GLY A 193 -17.38 9.93 -23.82
N GLU A 194 -16.33 9.79 -23.01
CA GLU A 194 -14.94 9.85 -23.47
C GLU A 194 -14.22 8.51 -23.36
N THR A 195 -13.39 8.18 -24.35
CA THR A 195 -12.54 6.98 -24.28
C THR A 195 -11.55 7.10 -23.13
N ALA A 196 -11.68 6.26 -22.11
CA ALA A 196 -10.73 6.20 -21.01
C ALA A 196 -9.57 5.25 -21.31
N PHE A 197 -9.83 4.13 -22.01
CA PHE A 197 -8.78 3.31 -22.61
C PHE A 197 -9.26 2.56 -23.86
N GLU A 198 -8.31 2.25 -24.74
CA GLU A 198 -8.47 1.40 -25.93
C GLU A 198 -7.36 0.37 -25.93
N PHE A 199 -7.73 -0.89 -26.10
CA PHE A 199 -6.84 -2.03 -26.17
C PHE A 199 -7.03 -2.76 -27.49
N ARG A 200 -5.93 -3.08 -28.17
CA ARG A 200 -5.93 -4.02 -29.30
C ARG A 200 -4.92 -5.14 -29.01
N PRO A 201 -5.33 -6.42 -29.04
CA PRO A 201 -4.41 -7.52 -28.76
C PRO A 201 -3.36 -7.65 -29.86
N ALA A 202 -2.17 -8.12 -29.48
CA ALA A 202 -1.17 -8.61 -30.40
C ALA A 202 -1.47 -10.04 -30.85
N VAL A 203 -0.73 -10.52 -31.84
CA VAL A 203 -0.89 -11.89 -32.36
C VAL A 203 -0.26 -12.91 -31.41
N GLU A 204 0.81 -12.51 -30.72
CA GLU A 204 1.53 -13.34 -29.77
C GLU A 204 0.67 -13.64 -28.53
N GLU A 205 0.65 -14.89 -28.11
CA GLU A 205 -0.02 -15.33 -26.90
C GLU A 205 0.99 -15.47 -25.77
N LEU A 206 0.70 -14.86 -24.62
CA LEU A 206 1.49 -15.05 -23.41
C LEU A 206 0.95 -16.27 -22.68
N GLY A 207 1.82 -17.20 -22.29
CA GLY A 207 1.38 -18.31 -21.41
C GLY A 207 0.84 -17.77 -20.08
N ASP A 208 -0.16 -18.45 -19.51
CA ASP A 208 -0.96 -17.97 -18.36
C ASP A 208 -0.17 -17.27 -17.25
N ARG A 209 0.98 -17.83 -16.85
CA ARG A 209 1.83 -17.25 -15.79
C ARG A 209 2.52 -15.96 -16.24
N HIS A 210 3.05 -15.93 -17.46
CA HIS A 210 3.64 -14.72 -18.03
C HIS A 210 2.57 -13.65 -18.22
N ASN A 211 1.38 -14.02 -18.70
CA ASN A 211 0.23 -13.15 -18.83
C ASN A 211 -0.18 -12.51 -17.48
N ALA A 212 -0.35 -13.35 -16.45
CA ALA A 212 -0.67 -12.87 -15.10
C ALA A 212 0.41 -11.91 -14.55
N THR A 213 1.69 -12.23 -14.72
CA THR A 213 2.80 -11.39 -14.27
C THR A 213 2.87 -10.07 -15.05
N PHE A 214 2.61 -10.09 -16.35
CA PHE A 214 2.57 -8.90 -17.19
C PHE A 214 1.45 -7.94 -16.75
N TYR A 215 0.21 -8.41 -16.65
CA TYR A 215 -0.91 -7.54 -16.28
C TYR A 215 -0.85 -7.08 -14.81
N ARG A 216 -0.28 -7.89 -13.90
CA ARG A 216 0.06 -7.43 -12.56
C ARG A 216 1.11 -6.31 -12.60
N THR A 217 2.08 -6.40 -13.48
CA THR A 217 3.09 -5.35 -13.68
C THR A 217 2.44 -4.08 -14.23
N LEU A 218 1.57 -4.17 -15.24
CA LEU A 218 0.83 -3.02 -15.76
C LEU A 218 -0.01 -2.33 -14.68
N ARG A 219 -0.67 -3.10 -13.80
CA ARG A 219 -1.42 -2.55 -12.66
C ARG A 219 -0.55 -1.76 -11.67
N HIS A 220 0.73 -2.06 -11.59
CA HIS A 220 1.66 -1.30 -10.76
C HIS A 220 2.18 -0.04 -11.47
N MET A 221 2.18 -0.02 -12.79
CA MET A 221 2.89 0.97 -13.58
C MET A 221 1.99 1.97 -14.31
N LEU A 222 0.75 1.59 -14.61
CA LEU A 222 -0.18 2.39 -15.41
C LEU A 222 -1.38 2.82 -14.57
N ALA A 223 -1.83 4.04 -14.84
CA ALA A 223 -3.07 4.61 -14.32
C ALA A 223 -4.31 4.09 -15.08
N ILE A 224 -4.44 2.77 -15.24
CA ILE A 224 -5.58 2.13 -15.90
C ILE A 224 -6.47 1.49 -14.84
N HIS A 225 -7.79 1.62 -15.00
CA HIS A 225 -8.77 1.02 -14.11
C HIS A 225 -8.51 -0.49 -13.91
N PRO A 226 -8.45 -1.02 -12.67
CA PRO A 226 -8.17 -2.43 -12.41
C PRO A 226 -9.07 -3.41 -13.18
N SER A 227 -10.36 -3.09 -13.33
CA SER A 227 -11.29 -3.93 -14.11
C SER A 227 -10.93 -3.96 -15.60
N GLY A 228 -10.44 -2.85 -16.18
CA GLY A 228 -9.97 -2.82 -17.57
C GLY A 228 -8.75 -3.70 -17.78
N LEU A 229 -7.81 -3.67 -16.82
CA LEU A 229 -6.65 -4.58 -16.82
C LEU A 229 -7.03 -6.05 -16.69
N ASN A 230 -8.04 -6.39 -15.89
CA ASN A 230 -8.54 -7.76 -15.80
C ASN A 230 -9.15 -8.22 -17.13
N LEU A 231 -9.98 -7.38 -17.77
CA LEU A 231 -10.59 -7.69 -19.07
C LEU A 231 -9.53 -7.90 -20.16
N MET A 232 -8.47 -7.07 -20.17
CA MET A 232 -7.33 -7.29 -21.07
C MET A 232 -6.59 -8.59 -20.76
N ALA A 233 -6.36 -8.90 -19.48
CA ALA A 233 -5.69 -10.13 -19.06
C ALA A 233 -6.44 -11.39 -19.50
N GLU A 234 -7.77 -11.37 -19.51
CA GLU A 234 -8.60 -12.47 -19.98
C GLU A 234 -8.40 -12.78 -21.48
N GLN A 235 -7.88 -11.85 -22.28
CA GLN A 235 -7.56 -12.08 -23.69
C GLN A 235 -6.30 -12.93 -23.89
N GLY A 236 -5.40 -13.01 -22.90
CA GLY A 236 -4.16 -13.81 -23.01
C GLY A 236 -3.07 -13.24 -23.93
N HIS A 237 -3.29 -12.07 -24.52
CA HIS A 237 -2.38 -11.42 -25.46
C HIS A 237 -1.84 -10.10 -24.88
N PRO A 238 -0.57 -9.74 -25.11
CA PRO A 238 -0.11 -8.39 -24.79
C PRO A 238 -0.79 -7.38 -25.73
N PRO A 239 -0.89 -6.09 -25.37
CA PRO A 239 -1.41 -5.09 -26.28
C PRO A 239 -0.47 -4.91 -27.46
N ALA A 240 -0.98 -4.98 -28.69
CA ALA A 240 -0.32 -4.41 -29.86
C ALA A 240 -0.46 -2.89 -29.91
N LEU A 241 -1.60 -2.39 -29.41
CA LEU A 241 -1.87 -0.98 -29.20
C LEU A 241 -2.57 -0.83 -27.86
N LEU A 242 -2.11 0.12 -27.06
CA LEU A 242 -2.75 0.52 -25.82
C LEU A 242 -2.84 2.04 -25.81
N LYS A 243 -4.06 2.58 -25.81
CA LYS A 243 -4.32 3.98 -25.53
C LYS A 243 -5.00 4.10 -24.18
N PHE A 244 -4.58 5.05 -23.36
CA PHE A 244 -5.22 5.26 -22.06
C PHE A 244 -5.02 6.69 -21.58
N LYS A 245 -5.93 7.15 -20.74
CA LYS A 245 -5.82 8.45 -20.09
C LYS A 245 -5.22 8.32 -18.70
N GLN A 246 -4.29 9.21 -18.36
CA GLN A 246 -3.65 9.30 -17.04
C GLN A 246 -3.52 10.75 -16.56
N TRP A 247 -3.56 10.97 -15.26
CA TRP A 247 -3.37 12.29 -14.67
C TRP A 247 -1.88 12.66 -14.65
N HIS A 248 -1.55 13.85 -15.13
CA HIS A 248 -0.22 14.42 -15.10
C HIS A 248 -0.29 15.87 -14.65
N VAL A 249 0.16 16.17 -13.42
CA VAL A 249 0.16 17.52 -12.82
C VAL A 249 -1.21 18.21 -12.94
N GLY A 250 -2.27 17.50 -12.56
CA GLY A 250 -3.63 18.04 -12.54
C GLY A 250 -4.32 18.16 -13.90
N GLU A 251 -3.75 17.56 -14.96
CA GLU A 251 -4.38 17.44 -16.28
C GLU A 251 -4.49 15.98 -16.68
N LEU A 252 -5.62 15.60 -17.28
CA LEU A 252 -5.79 14.26 -17.86
C LEU A 252 -5.15 14.23 -19.26
N ARG A 253 -4.15 13.38 -19.46
CA ARG A 253 -3.42 13.23 -20.72
C ARG A 253 -3.62 11.85 -21.30
N GLU A 254 -3.74 11.79 -22.62
CA GLU A 254 -3.73 10.52 -23.35
C GLU A 254 -2.28 10.05 -23.55
N GLU A 255 -2.07 8.76 -23.35
CA GLU A 255 -0.85 8.03 -23.67
C GLU A 255 -1.17 6.96 -24.69
N ILE A 256 -0.30 6.82 -25.70
CA ILE A 256 -0.44 5.80 -26.74
C ILE A 256 0.83 4.97 -26.78
N TRP A 257 0.70 3.67 -26.60
CA TRP A 257 1.78 2.69 -26.67
C TRP A 257 1.52 1.71 -27.80
N SER A 258 2.50 1.55 -28.69
CA SER A 258 2.46 0.60 -29.80
C SER A 258 3.56 -0.44 -29.63
N LEU A 259 3.21 -1.72 -29.75
CA LEU A 259 4.17 -2.82 -29.67
C LEU A 259 5.04 -2.84 -30.93
N GLU A 260 6.35 -2.79 -30.74
CA GLU A 260 7.35 -2.87 -31.82
C GLU A 260 7.87 -4.30 -31.96
N THR A 261 8.19 -4.95 -30.83
CA THR A 261 8.69 -6.31 -30.83
C THR A 261 8.13 -7.12 -29.66
N ALA A 262 7.86 -8.40 -29.91
CA ALA A 262 7.54 -9.40 -28.92
C ALA A 262 8.35 -10.67 -29.20
N GLU A 263 9.27 -10.99 -28.29
CA GLU A 263 10.23 -12.07 -28.49
C GLU A 263 10.31 -12.95 -27.24
N GLN A 264 10.44 -14.25 -27.46
CA GLN A 264 10.65 -15.20 -26.37
C GLN A 264 12.14 -15.53 -26.26
N LEU A 265 12.70 -15.32 -25.07
CA LEU A 265 14.13 -15.45 -24.79
C LEU A 265 14.36 -16.40 -23.61
N ASN A 266 15.61 -16.88 -23.45
CA ASN A 266 16.06 -17.56 -22.24
C ASN A 266 17.06 -16.64 -21.52
N LEU A 267 16.64 -16.06 -20.40
CA LEU A 267 17.39 -15.02 -19.69
C LEU A 267 17.53 -15.37 -18.21
N ALA A 268 18.70 -15.04 -17.64
CA ALA A 268 18.94 -15.10 -16.21
C ALA A 268 18.19 -13.98 -15.46
N TYR A 269 18.24 -14.02 -14.12
CA TYR A 269 17.64 -12.97 -13.29
C TYR A 269 18.25 -11.59 -13.62
N PRO A 270 17.42 -10.53 -13.77
CA PRO A 270 17.86 -9.25 -14.32
C PRO A 270 18.74 -8.38 -13.41
N LEU A 271 18.84 -8.67 -12.11
CA LEU A 271 19.74 -7.96 -11.20
C LEU A 271 21.17 -8.47 -11.38
N ARG A 272 22.16 -7.59 -11.60
CA ARG A 272 23.56 -8.01 -11.76
C ARG A 272 24.14 -8.46 -10.42
N GLN A 273 25.08 -9.40 -10.43
CA GLN A 273 25.63 -9.99 -9.21
C GLN A 273 26.47 -8.97 -8.43
N GLU A 274 27.14 -8.09 -9.17
CA GLU A 274 28.01 -7.03 -8.71
C GLU A 274 27.26 -5.75 -8.28
N SER A 275 25.93 -5.69 -8.49
CA SER A 275 25.16 -4.52 -8.07
C SER A 275 25.21 -4.37 -6.55
N ARG A 276 25.33 -3.13 -6.06
CA ARG A 276 25.36 -2.82 -4.62
C ARG A 276 24.05 -2.19 -4.13
N PRO A 277 23.58 -2.51 -2.91
CA PRO A 277 22.42 -1.84 -2.33
C PRO A 277 22.74 -0.37 -2.07
N ASP A 278 21.85 0.53 -2.45
CA ASP A 278 21.99 1.98 -2.29
C ASP A 278 20.62 2.66 -2.08
N ILE A 279 20.37 3.14 -0.86
CA ILE A 279 19.16 3.89 -0.51
C ILE A 279 19.08 5.24 -1.23
N GLN A 280 20.21 5.79 -1.68
CA GLN A 280 20.25 7.04 -2.43
C GLN A 280 19.47 6.92 -3.75
N LEU A 281 19.35 5.72 -4.31
CA LEU A 281 18.55 5.50 -5.51
C LEU A 281 17.05 5.79 -5.30
N LEU A 282 16.51 5.49 -4.11
CA LEU A 282 15.13 5.84 -3.76
C LEU A 282 14.96 7.37 -3.72
N ILE A 283 15.95 8.05 -3.14
CA ILE A 283 15.99 9.50 -3.02
C ILE A 283 16.00 10.14 -4.40
N ASP A 284 16.96 9.77 -5.24
CA ASP A 284 17.20 10.37 -6.55
C ASP A 284 15.94 10.27 -7.45
N ARG A 285 15.13 9.22 -7.24
CA ARG A 285 13.89 8.95 -8.00
C ARG A 285 12.61 9.46 -7.34
N SER A 286 12.64 9.83 -6.07
CA SER A 286 11.45 10.29 -5.33
C SER A 286 11.04 11.72 -5.70
N GLY A 287 11.93 12.50 -6.34
CA GLY A 287 11.72 13.92 -6.58
C GLY A 287 11.74 14.77 -5.29
N LEU A 288 12.02 14.15 -4.14
CA LEU A 288 12.20 14.86 -2.88
C LEU A 288 13.44 15.75 -2.98
N SER A 289 13.33 16.99 -2.51
CA SER A 289 14.45 17.91 -2.54
C SER A 289 15.58 17.39 -1.62
N PRO A 290 16.86 17.62 -1.95
CA PRO A 290 17.96 17.29 -1.04
C PRO A 290 17.77 17.89 0.36
N ALA A 291 17.24 19.11 0.44
CA ALA A 291 16.94 19.78 1.71
C ALA A 291 15.88 19.04 2.56
N PHE A 292 14.83 18.50 1.93
CA PHE A 292 13.85 17.66 2.62
C PHE A 292 14.52 16.44 3.23
N LEU A 293 15.44 15.82 2.50
CA LEU A 293 16.09 14.58 2.90
C LEU A 293 17.18 14.79 3.94
N ASP A 294 17.98 15.85 3.81
CA ASP A 294 18.96 16.23 4.83
C ASP A 294 18.30 16.46 6.19
N ARG A 295 17.06 16.98 6.17
CA ARG A 295 16.24 17.15 7.36
C ARG A 295 15.62 15.85 7.86
N PHE A 296 15.08 15.02 6.95
CA PHE A 296 14.24 13.88 7.31
C PHE A 296 15.00 12.57 7.54
N MET A 297 16.11 12.36 6.82
CA MET A 297 16.91 11.14 6.90
C MET A 297 17.53 10.90 8.29
N PRO A 298 18.03 11.92 9.01
CA PRO A 298 18.46 11.73 10.40
C PRO A 298 17.33 11.23 11.29
N ILE A 299 16.13 11.79 11.16
CA ILE A 299 14.94 11.36 11.94
C ILE A 299 14.61 9.90 11.65
N LEU A 300 14.56 9.53 10.37
CA LEU A 300 14.30 8.14 9.98
C LEU A 300 15.38 7.19 10.51
N ARG A 301 16.66 7.59 10.48
CA ARG A 301 17.76 6.80 11.04
C ARG A 301 17.61 6.65 12.55
N ASP A 302 17.31 7.72 13.28
CA ASP A 302 17.10 7.72 14.74
C ASP A 302 15.89 6.83 15.14
N VAL A 303 14.83 6.86 14.34
CA VAL A 303 13.63 6.01 14.53
C VAL A 303 13.94 4.53 14.27
N VAL A 304 14.78 4.24 13.29
CA VAL A 304 15.14 2.87 12.87
C VAL A 304 16.25 2.27 13.75
N SER A 305 17.14 3.08 14.33
CA SER A 305 18.37 2.66 15.03
C SER A 305 18.19 1.97 16.39
N GLU A 306 17.03 1.37 16.67
CA GLU A 306 16.67 0.71 17.94
C GLU A 306 16.69 1.61 19.20
N GLU A 307 17.19 2.85 19.13
CA GLU A 307 17.15 3.82 20.25
C GLU A 307 15.72 4.16 20.64
N TYR A 308 14.78 4.17 19.69
CA TYR A 308 13.35 4.13 19.97
C TYR A 308 12.89 2.70 20.24
N LYS A 309 13.01 2.26 21.50
CA LYS A 309 12.34 1.04 21.96
C LYS A 309 10.85 1.17 21.65
N ALA A 310 10.30 0.21 20.90
CA ALA A 310 8.86 0.11 20.72
C ALA A 310 8.23 0.11 22.12
N GLU A 311 7.44 1.14 22.41
CA GLU A 311 6.84 1.31 23.74
C GLU A 311 5.77 0.24 24.01
N PHE A 312 5.37 -0.47 22.94
CA PHE A 312 4.36 -1.52 22.95
C PHE A 312 5.02 -2.85 22.66
N SER A 313 4.74 -3.86 23.50
CA SER A 313 5.29 -5.20 23.31
C SER A 313 4.54 -6.01 22.23
N GLY A 314 3.40 -5.51 21.76
CA GLY A 314 2.66 -6.05 20.63
C GLY A 314 1.31 -5.34 20.37
N TRP A 315 0.60 -5.86 19.37
CA TRP A 315 -0.71 -5.37 18.92
C TRP A 315 -1.76 -5.25 20.05
N GLU A 316 -1.84 -6.23 20.95
CA GLU A 316 -2.85 -6.23 22.02
C GLU A 316 -2.64 -5.12 23.05
N ASP A 317 -1.39 -4.78 23.35
CA ASP A 317 -1.07 -3.68 24.27
C ASP A 317 -1.54 -2.35 23.69
N TYR A 318 -1.26 -2.16 22.39
CA TYR A 318 -1.68 -0.97 21.66
C TYR A 318 -3.21 -0.82 21.62
N ARG A 319 -3.93 -1.93 21.44
CA ARG A 319 -5.40 -1.94 21.36
C ARG A 319 -6.08 -1.58 22.70
N LYS A 320 -5.56 -2.07 23.82
CA LYS A 320 -6.18 -1.87 25.15
C LYS A 320 -5.80 -0.55 25.82
N LEU A 321 -4.70 0.07 25.38
CA LEU A 321 -4.20 1.28 26.01
C LEU A 321 -5.18 2.47 25.97
N PRO A 322 -5.93 2.74 24.87
CA PRO A 322 -6.91 3.82 24.88
C PRO A 322 -7.93 3.72 26.01
N GLU A 323 -8.46 2.51 26.26
CA GLU A 323 -9.40 2.25 27.35
C GLU A 323 -8.75 2.52 28.72
N THR A 324 -7.51 2.05 28.90
CA THR A 324 -6.75 2.25 30.14
C THR A 324 -6.48 3.73 30.41
N LEU A 325 -6.04 4.47 29.40
CA LEU A 325 -5.77 5.91 29.51
C LEU A 325 -7.05 6.68 29.84
N ILE A 326 -8.17 6.35 29.20
CA ILE A 326 -9.47 6.97 29.48
C ILE A 326 -9.91 6.66 30.91
N SER A 327 -9.77 5.41 31.39
CA SER A 327 -10.11 5.04 32.76
C SER A 327 -9.23 5.71 33.81
N ASP A 328 -7.97 5.99 33.47
CA ASP A 328 -7.00 6.67 34.34
C ASP A 328 -7.14 8.21 34.32
N GLY A 329 -8.17 8.73 33.65
CA GLY A 329 -8.42 10.17 33.54
C GLY A 329 -7.58 10.89 32.49
N GLN A 330 -6.77 10.17 31.71
CA GLN A 330 -5.99 10.71 30.59
C GLN A 330 -6.82 10.71 29.30
N GLN A 331 -7.97 11.38 29.36
CA GLN A 331 -9.01 11.34 28.32
C GLN A 331 -8.50 11.85 26.96
N PHE A 332 -7.74 12.95 26.93
CA PHE A 332 -7.13 13.46 25.71
C PHE A 332 -6.19 12.44 25.05
N ASP A 333 -5.25 11.88 25.82
CA ASP A 333 -4.25 10.93 25.31
C ASP A 333 -4.89 9.62 24.85
N GLY A 334 -5.84 9.08 25.63
CA GLY A 334 -6.60 7.89 25.23
C GLY A 334 -7.48 8.13 23.99
N GLY A 335 -8.07 9.31 23.87
CA GLY A 335 -8.83 9.73 22.69
C GLY A 335 -7.95 9.85 21.44
N MET A 336 -6.79 10.52 21.53
CA MET A 336 -5.83 10.64 20.43
C MET A 336 -5.34 9.27 19.95
N LEU A 337 -5.01 8.38 20.90
CA LEU A 337 -4.55 7.03 20.58
C LEU A 337 -5.62 6.18 19.89
N LEU A 338 -6.87 6.31 20.31
CA LEU A 338 -8.01 5.65 19.66
C LEU A 338 -8.21 6.16 18.22
N ILE A 339 -8.01 7.46 17.99
CA ILE A 339 -8.06 8.05 16.65
C ILE A 339 -6.92 7.51 15.77
N ASP A 340 -5.68 7.47 16.28
CA ASP A 340 -4.53 6.92 15.55
C ASP A 340 -4.77 5.44 15.20
N TYR A 341 -5.29 4.66 16.15
CA TYR A 341 -5.72 3.28 15.90
C TYR A 341 -6.74 3.18 14.76
N MET A 342 -7.80 3.99 14.79
CA MET A 342 -8.84 4.00 13.76
C MET A 342 -8.32 4.41 12.38
N ILE A 343 -7.36 5.34 12.33
CA ILE A 343 -6.72 5.79 11.09
C ILE A 343 -5.85 4.66 10.50
N ARG A 344 -5.03 4.00 11.33
CA ARG A 344 -4.07 2.98 10.88
C ARG A 344 -4.73 1.68 10.43
N TYR A 345 -5.73 1.22 11.16
CA TYR A 345 -6.31 -0.12 10.98
C TYR A 345 -7.72 -0.09 10.39
N GLY A 346 -8.20 1.11 10.05
CA GLY A 346 -9.54 1.33 9.54
C GLY A 346 -10.61 1.23 10.63
N VAL A 347 -11.69 1.97 10.42
CA VAL A 347 -12.88 1.88 11.27
C VAL A 347 -13.55 0.52 11.00
N CYS A 348 -13.51 -0.39 11.97
CA CYS A 348 -14.33 -1.60 11.99
C CYS A 348 -14.02 -2.66 10.92
N GLN A 349 -12.80 -2.66 10.37
CA GLN A 349 -12.36 -3.67 9.39
C GLN A 349 -11.68 -4.89 10.02
N HIS A 350 -11.21 -4.76 11.26
CA HIS A 350 -10.66 -5.86 12.04
C HIS A 350 -11.47 -5.99 13.33
N SER A 351 -11.89 -7.23 13.62
CA SER A 351 -12.64 -7.58 14.83
C SER A 351 -12.04 -6.95 16.09
N LEU A 352 -12.76 -5.97 16.65
CA LEU A 352 -12.58 -5.28 17.93
C LEU A 352 -11.50 -4.17 18.00
N PRO A 353 -11.80 -2.99 18.59
CA PRO A 353 -13.11 -2.62 19.13
C PRO A 353 -14.17 -2.52 18.02
N THR A 354 -15.36 -3.07 18.29
CA THR A 354 -16.48 -2.89 17.35
C THR A 354 -16.74 -1.39 17.18
N CYS A 355 -17.36 -0.98 16.07
CA CYS A 355 -17.79 0.40 15.88
C CYS A 355 -18.51 0.98 17.12
N GLY A 356 -19.30 0.16 17.81
CA GLY A 356 -19.98 0.54 19.04
C GLY A 356 -19.03 0.81 20.22
N GLU A 357 -18.02 -0.02 20.40
CA GLU A 357 -17.02 0.13 21.48
C GLU A 357 -16.13 1.36 21.26
N ALA A 358 -15.62 1.57 20.03
CA ALA A 358 -14.83 2.75 19.72
C ALA A 358 -15.65 4.05 19.91
N GLN A 359 -16.92 4.06 19.49
CA GLN A 359 -17.82 5.18 19.73
C GLN A 359 -18.16 5.37 21.22
N ALA A 360 -18.23 4.30 22.01
CA ALA A 360 -18.45 4.40 23.44
C ALA A 360 -17.24 4.97 24.18
N LEU A 361 -16.02 4.55 23.80
CA LEU A 361 -14.77 5.09 24.33
C LEU A 361 -14.58 6.56 23.96
N LEU A 362 -14.80 6.94 22.70
CA LEU A 362 -14.74 8.36 22.29
C LEU A 362 -15.79 9.21 23.02
N ARG A 363 -17.00 8.68 23.24
CA ARG A 363 -18.01 9.38 24.07
C ARG A 363 -17.56 9.54 25.51
N SER A 364 -16.90 8.54 26.08
CA SER A 364 -16.37 8.57 27.45
C SER A 364 -15.21 9.55 27.61
N ALA A 365 -14.40 9.72 26.56
CA ALA A 365 -13.37 10.75 26.49
C ALA A 365 -13.94 12.14 26.13
N GLY A 366 -15.19 12.21 25.66
CA GLY A 366 -15.80 13.39 25.07
C GLY A 366 -16.06 14.54 26.04
N SER A 367 -15.82 14.39 27.34
CA SER A 367 -15.80 15.49 28.31
C SER A 367 -14.51 16.32 28.30
N ASP A 368 -13.45 15.80 27.68
CA ASP A 368 -12.16 16.48 27.60
C ASP A 368 -12.22 17.65 26.61
N THR A 369 -11.91 18.86 27.10
CA THR A 369 -12.01 20.09 26.30
C THR A 369 -10.97 20.14 25.18
N LYS A 370 -9.77 19.56 25.38
CA LYS A 370 -8.74 19.50 24.34
C LYS A 370 -9.19 18.57 23.20
N LEU A 371 -9.80 17.44 23.55
CA LEU A 371 -10.33 16.48 22.57
C LEU A 371 -11.52 17.08 21.79
N GLN A 372 -12.41 17.79 22.49
CA GLN A 372 -13.51 18.52 21.85
C GLN A 372 -12.98 19.59 20.88
N THR A 373 -12.00 20.40 21.28
CA THR A 373 -11.38 21.40 20.41
C THR A 373 -10.68 20.75 19.20
N TYR A 374 -9.99 19.61 19.40
CA TYR A 374 -9.40 18.86 18.30
C TYR A 374 -10.45 18.44 17.25
N PHE A 375 -11.58 17.87 17.69
CA PHE A 375 -12.68 17.48 16.78
C PHE A 375 -13.43 18.67 16.18
N ALA A 376 -13.59 19.75 16.94
CA ALA A 376 -14.16 21.00 16.44
C ALA A 376 -13.31 21.55 15.29
N GLY A 377 -11.98 21.47 15.39
CA GLY A 377 -11.05 21.80 14.32
C GLY A 377 -11.39 21.11 12.99
N PHE A 378 -11.70 19.81 12.98
CA PHE A 378 -12.08 19.11 11.74
C PHE A 378 -13.41 19.58 11.15
N SER A 379 -14.34 19.97 12.02
CA SER A 379 -15.66 20.49 11.60
C SER A 379 -15.53 21.92 11.05
N THR A 380 -14.65 22.73 11.66
CA THR A 380 -14.29 24.08 11.23
C THR A 380 -13.47 24.07 9.95
N ALA A 381 -12.53 23.13 9.80
CA ALA A 381 -11.57 23.07 8.69
C ALA A 381 -12.24 22.99 7.32
N ARG A 382 -13.48 22.49 7.27
CA ARG A 382 -14.29 22.57 6.05
C ARG A 382 -14.59 24.02 5.71
N LYS A 383 -15.18 24.77 6.63
CA LYS A 383 -15.70 26.13 6.38
C LYS A 383 -14.63 27.22 6.44
N ASP A 384 -13.66 27.06 7.32
CA ASP A 384 -12.61 28.04 7.64
C ASP A 384 -11.32 27.30 8.05
N PRO A 385 -10.45 26.96 7.09
CA PRO A 385 -9.19 26.27 7.34
C PRO A 385 -8.27 27.03 8.31
N ASP A 386 -8.23 28.36 8.23
CA ASP A 386 -7.35 29.20 9.06
C ASP A 386 -7.83 29.19 10.52
N ALA A 387 -9.14 29.25 10.76
CA ALA A 387 -9.70 29.10 12.09
C ALA A 387 -9.45 27.69 12.68
N ALA A 388 -9.52 26.64 11.86
CA ALA A 388 -9.18 25.29 12.31
C ALA A 388 -7.70 25.12 12.65
N ILE A 389 -6.81 25.68 11.82
CA ILE A 389 -5.37 25.76 12.11
C ILE A 389 -5.14 26.48 13.43
N ALA A 390 -5.79 27.63 13.66
CA ALA A 390 -5.68 28.36 14.92
C ALA A 390 -6.19 27.55 16.12
N MET A 391 -7.29 26.80 15.97
CA MET A 391 -7.78 25.88 17.01
C MET A 391 -6.71 24.85 17.39
N TRP A 392 -6.12 24.17 16.41
CA TRP A 392 -5.11 23.14 16.66
C TRP A 392 -3.77 23.71 17.15
N GLN A 393 -3.36 24.89 16.68
CA GLN A 393 -2.15 25.56 17.18
C GLN A 393 -2.28 25.95 18.66
N ASN A 394 -3.47 26.40 19.06
CA ASN A 394 -3.77 26.83 20.43
C ASN A 394 -4.09 25.67 21.40
N LEU A 395 -4.14 24.42 20.91
CA LEU A 395 -4.23 23.27 21.80
C LEU A 395 -2.96 23.16 22.64
N ASP A 396 -3.12 23.22 23.96
CA ASP A 396 -2.03 22.92 24.88
C ASP A 396 -1.71 21.42 24.82
N ARG A 397 -0.57 21.12 24.20
CA ARG A 397 -0.05 19.76 24.01
C ARG A 397 0.96 19.37 25.08
N LYS A 398 1.29 20.27 26.00
CA LYS A 398 2.35 20.03 26.99
C LYS A 398 1.97 18.85 27.90
N GLY A 399 2.87 17.87 27.97
CA GLY A 399 2.69 16.67 28.79
C GLY A 399 1.78 15.59 28.19
N SER A 400 1.22 15.80 26.99
CA SER A 400 0.49 14.76 26.26
C SER A 400 1.47 13.83 25.55
N ARG A 401 1.34 12.52 25.75
CA ARG A 401 2.16 11.52 25.03
C ARG A 401 1.77 11.38 23.57
N PHE A 402 0.52 11.70 23.22
CA PHE A 402 -0.01 11.53 21.87
C PHE A 402 -0.31 12.88 21.18
N GLY A 403 0.33 13.97 21.66
CA GLY A 403 0.20 15.31 21.10
C GLY A 403 0.65 15.42 19.64
N TYR A 404 1.47 14.48 19.17
CA TYR A 404 1.90 14.38 17.76
C TYR A 404 0.72 14.24 16.78
N MET A 405 -0.42 13.72 17.23
CA MET A 405 -1.63 13.61 16.41
C MET A 405 -2.18 14.98 16.00
N VAL A 406 -1.98 15.99 16.84
CA VAL A 406 -2.34 17.38 16.53
C VAL A 406 -1.37 17.96 15.51
N ASP A 407 -0.08 17.64 15.60
CA ASP A 407 0.91 18.04 14.59
C ASP A 407 0.65 17.38 13.22
N LEU A 408 0.22 16.11 13.20
CA LEU A 408 -0.26 15.47 11.97
C LEU A 408 -1.48 16.20 11.40
N ALA A 409 -2.45 16.58 12.24
CA ALA A 409 -3.62 17.34 11.80
C ALA A 409 -3.21 18.71 11.23
N LEU A 410 -2.28 19.42 11.88
CA LEU A 410 -1.73 20.70 11.41
C LEU A 410 -1.02 20.56 10.06
N GLY A 411 -0.13 19.57 9.92
CA GLY A 411 0.58 19.31 8.66
C GLY A 411 -0.40 19.08 7.50
N ASN A 412 -1.44 18.26 7.72
CA ASN A 412 -2.48 18.01 6.73
C ASN A 412 -3.35 19.25 6.44
N ALA A 413 -3.62 20.09 7.44
CA ALA A 413 -4.45 21.28 7.29
C ALA A 413 -3.83 22.34 6.37
N TYR A 414 -2.50 22.38 6.26
CA TYR A 414 -1.78 23.26 5.34
C TYR A 414 -1.73 22.73 3.90
N GLU A 415 -2.09 21.47 3.65
CA GLU A 415 -2.00 20.84 2.31
C GLU A 415 -2.87 21.58 1.27
N PRO A 416 -4.14 21.95 1.53
CA PRO A 416 -4.93 22.71 0.56
C PRO A 416 -4.33 24.08 0.24
N GLU A 417 -3.75 24.75 1.23
CA GLU A 417 -3.04 26.02 1.03
C GLU A 417 -1.78 25.81 0.19
N PHE A 418 -1.05 24.71 0.40
CA PHE A 418 0.13 24.35 -0.38
C PHE A 418 -0.23 24.09 -1.84
N ILE A 419 -1.29 23.32 -2.09
CA ILE A 419 -1.80 23.08 -3.45
C ILE A 419 -2.16 24.42 -4.11
N ARG A 420 -2.96 25.26 -3.46
CA ARG A 420 -3.34 26.59 -3.97
C ARG A 420 -2.11 27.45 -4.30
N THR A 421 -1.16 27.52 -3.38
CA THR A 421 0.06 28.33 -3.53
C THR A 421 1.01 27.75 -4.58
N SER A 422 1.06 26.43 -4.74
CA SER A 422 1.87 25.77 -5.76
C SER A 422 1.35 25.99 -7.18
N THR A 423 0.04 26.19 -7.34
CA THR A 423 -0.62 26.41 -8.66
C THR A 423 -0.59 27.86 -9.16
N GLY A 424 -0.01 28.81 -8.42
CA GLY A 424 0.04 30.22 -8.85
C GLY A 424 0.69 31.23 -7.90
N GLY A 425 1.26 30.78 -6.78
CA GLY A 425 1.96 31.60 -5.79
C GLY A 425 3.43 31.83 -6.13
N ARG A 426 4.08 32.74 -5.39
CA ARG A 426 5.52 33.00 -5.56
C ARG A 426 6.34 31.85 -4.97
N PRO A 427 7.48 31.47 -5.56
CA PRO A 427 8.33 30.39 -5.04
C PRO A 427 8.70 30.50 -3.55
N GLN A 428 8.89 31.73 -3.07
CA GLN A 428 9.18 32.02 -1.66
C GLN A 428 8.03 31.67 -0.70
N ASP A 429 6.77 31.78 -1.15
CA ASP A 429 5.60 31.47 -0.33
C ASP A 429 5.40 29.94 -0.28
N ILE A 430 5.68 29.25 -1.38
CA ILE A 430 5.73 27.78 -1.46
C ILE A 430 6.80 27.23 -0.52
N SER A 431 8.00 27.83 -0.50
CA SER A 431 9.09 27.40 0.38
C SER A 431 8.72 27.55 1.86
N ARG A 432 8.21 28.71 2.27
CA ARG A 432 7.80 28.96 3.66
C ARG A 432 6.71 28.02 4.13
N LEU A 433 5.73 27.75 3.27
CA LEU A 433 4.63 26.85 3.60
C LEU A 433 5.10 25.40 3.66
N SER A 434 6.02 25.01 2.77
CA SER A 434 6.71 23.71 2.85
C SER A 434 7.42 23.57 4.18
N ASP A 435 8.23 24.55 4.58
CA ASP A 435 8.99 24.49 5.83
C ASP A 435 8.07 24.31 7.05
N ARG A 436 6.93 25.01 7.08
CA ARG A 436 5.92 24.85 8.15
C ARG A 436 5.27 23.46 8.17
N ILE A 437 4.91 22.95 7.00
CA ILE A 437 4.37 21.58 6.86
C ILE A 437 5.41 20.57 7.38
N LEU A 438 6.68 20.76 7.00
CA LEU A 438 7.78 19.90 7.41
C LEU A 438 8.08 19.99 8.91
N ASP A 439 7.99 21.17 9.54
CA ASP A 439 8.15 21.34 10.99
C ASP A 439 7.12 20.51 11.77
N HIS A 440 5.86 20.52 11.33
CA HIS A 440 4.80 19.74 11.95
C HIS A 440 5.00 18.24 11.72
N PHE A 441 5.36 17.81 10.52
CA PHE A 441 5.66 16.40 10.27
C PHE A 441 6.88 15.93 11.08
N ASP A 442 7.98 16.69 11.12
CA ASP A 442 9.18 16.40 11.93
C ASP A 442 8.82 16.16 13.41
N THR A 443 8.07 17.10 13.99
CA THR A 443 7.56 16.99 15.37
C THR A 443 6.68 15.74 15.52
N ALA A 444 5.81 15.49 14.55
CA ALA A 444 4.92 14.34 14.58
C ALA A 444 5.68 12.99 14.51
N PHE A 445 6.68 12.90 13.63
CA PHE A 445 7.48 11.70 13.43
C PHE A 445 8.33 11.37 14.66
N ARG A 446 8.92 12.37 15.31
CA ARG A 446 9.68 12.18 16.56
C ARG A 446 8.78 11.84 17.75
N GLY A 447 7.57 12.41 17.78
CA GLY A 447 6.61 12.22 18.87
C GLY A 447 5.81 10.93 18.80
N ASN A 448 5.82 10.22 17.67
CA ASN A 448 5.02 9.01 17.49
C ASN A 448 5.72 7.76 18.08
N PRO A 449 5.19 7.17 19.17
CA PRO A 449 5.83 6.07 19.89
C PRO A 449 5.76 4.72 19.14
N LEU A 450 5.03 4.64 18.02
CA LEU A 450 4.84 3.43 17.21
C LEU A 450 5.80 3.34 16.04
N ASN A 451 6.47 4.45 15.70
CA ASN A 451 7.25 4.57 14.48
C ASN A 451 8.36 3.51 14.41
N SER A 452 9.02 3.16 15.52
CA SER A 452 10.08 2.15 15.47
C SER A 452 9.58 0.76 15.05
N SER A 453 8.32 0.38 15.32
CA SER A 453 7.78 -0.92 14.88
C SER A 453 7.39 -0.95 13.39
N VAL A 454 6.85 0.14 12.86
CA VAL A 454 6.44 0.27 11.45
C VAL A 454 7.64 0.51 10.54
N TYR A 455 8.65 1.25 11.01
CA TYR A 455 9.88 1.53 10.26
C TYR A 455 10.95 0.43 10.41
N LYS A 456 10.88 -0.45 11.43
CA LYS A 456 11.72 -1.66 11.50
C LYS A 456 11.50 -2.61 10.31
N ASP A 457 10.30 -2.63 9.74
CA ASP A 457 10.01 -3.38 8.51
C ASP A 457 10.42 -2.61 7.23
N ILE A 458 10.77 -1.32 7.39
CA ILE A 458 11.27 -0.47 6.31
C ILE A 458 12.79 -0.55 6.20
N GLY A 459 13.50 -0.78 7.31
CA GLY A 459 14.95 -0.96 7.44
C GLY A 459 15.47 -2.37 7.16
#